data_AF-A0A3D3JEX9-F1
#
_entry.id   AF-A0A3D3JEX9-F1
#
_cell.length_a   1.000
_cell.length_b   1.000
_cell.length_c   1.000
_cell.angle_alpha   90.00
_cell.angle_beta   90.00
_cell.angle_gamma   90.00
#
_symmetry.space_group_name_H-M   'P 1'
#
loop_
_entity.id
_entity.type
_entity.pdbx_description
1 polymer ?
#
loop_
_entity_poly.entity_id
_entity_poly.type
_entity_poly.pdbx_seq_one_letter_code
_entity_poly.pdbx_strand_id
1 'polypeptide(L)'
;VNGYRIGNFAYCTDTNFISEDSLELLMGLDTLILDGLRWEPHPTHYTIDEAIGIVDLVRPRRTYLTHVAHQVRHADADAYLPSHIRMAWDGLQFPLG
;
A
#
# COMPACT_ATOMS: atom_id res chain seq x y z
N VAL A 1 -10.57 6.10 -9.67
CA VAL A 1 -9.88 4.79 -9.82
C VAL A 1 -10.57 3.79 -8.90
N ASN A 2 -10.54 2.49 -9.22
CA ASN A 2 -11.11 1.44 -8.38
C ASN A 2 -9.98 0.60 -7.75
N GLY A 3 -10.16 0.19 -6.50
CA GLY A 3 -9.39 -0.88 -5.87
C GLY A 3 -10.14 -2.21 -5.97
N TYR A 4 -9.42 -3.32 -5.84
CA TYR A 4 -10.02 -4.66 -5.91
C TYR A 4 -9.56 -5.52 -4.73
N ARG A 5 -10.51 -6.26 -4.14
CA ARG A 5 -10.25 -7.31 -3.16
C ARG A 5 -10.62 -8.67 -3.74
N ILE A 6 -9.72 -9.63 -3.62
CA ILE A 6 -9.89 -11.03 -4.02
C ILE A 6 -9.54 -11.90 -2.81
N GLY A 7 -10.55 -12.44 -2.15
CA GLY A 7 -10.37 -13.15 -0.88
C GLY A 7 -9.71 -12.27 0.18
N ASN A 8 -8.55 -12.68 0.67
CA ASN A 8 -7.76 -11.94 1.68
C ASN A 8 -6.61 -11.12 1.09
N PHE A 9 -6.66 -10.84 -0.22
CA PHE A 9 -5.71 -10.01 -0.94
C PHE A 9 -6.43 -8.78 -1.51
N ALA A 10 -5.84 -7.58 -1.39
CA ALA A 10 -6.36 -6.40 -2.06
C ALA A 10 -5.26 -5.59 -2.77
N TYR A 11 -5.65 -4.90 -3.85
CA TYR A 11 -4.78 -4.05 -4.65
C TYR A 11 -5.45 -2.70 -4.88
N CYS A 12 -4.84 -1.63 -4.36
CA CYS A 12 -5.31 -0.25 -4.44
C CYS A 12 -4.16 0.66 -4.90
N THR A 13 -4.12 0.99 -6.18
CA THR A 13 -3.13 1.91 -6.78
C THR A 13 -3.80 3.22 -7.18
N ASP A 14 -3.00 4.25 -7.49
CA ASP A 14 -3.43 5.52 -8.06
C ASP A 14 -4.52 6.20 -7.22
N THR A 15 -4.24 6.34 -5.92
CA THR A 15 -5.20 6.88 -4.95
C THR A 15 -4.52 7.75 -3.90
N ASN A 16 -5.23 8.79 -3.45
CA ASN A 16 -4.90 9.65 -2.31
C ASN A 16 -6.02 9.73 -1.27
N PHE A 17 -7.11 8.98 -1.47
CA PHE A 17 -8.26 8.94 -0.58
C PHE A 17 -9.04 7.64 -0.75
N ILE A 18 -9.36 6.99 0.35
CA ILE A 18 -10.23 5.82 0.41
C ILE A 18 -11.38 6.17 1.36
N SER A 19 -12.62 6.08 0.88
CA SER A 19 -13.81 6.36 1.70
C SER A 19 -13.92 5.39 2.88
N GLU A 20 -14.62 5.79 3.94
CA GLU A 20 -14.85 4.93 5.12
C GLU A 20 -15.46 3.57 4.73
N ASP A 21 -16.53 3.57 3.92
CA ASP A 21 -17.14 2.34 3.40
C ASP A 21 -16.15 1.43 2.65
N SER A 22 -15.18 2.02 1.94
CA SER A 22 -14.16 1.24 1.23
C SER A 22 -13.06 0.73 2.17
N LEU A 23 -12.71 1.49 3.21
CA LEU A 23 -11.76 1.06 4.24
C LEU A 23 -12.29 -0.16 5.00
N GLU A 24 -13.60 -0.23 5.27
CA GLU A 24 -14.23 -1.40 5.89
C GLU A 24 -14.02 -2.68 5.05
N LEU A 25 -14.06 -2.54 3.71
CA LEU A 25 -13.79 -3.65 2.79
C LEU A 25 -12.32 -4.08 2.78
N LEU A 26 -11.40 -3.32 3.37
CA LEU A 26 -9.97 -3.66 3.47
C LEU A 26 -9.60 -4.27 4.83
N MET A 27 -10.56 -4.45 5.74
CA MET A 27 -10.31 -5.09 7.03
C MET A 27 -10.05 -6.60 6.88
N GLY A 28 -9.14 -7.13 7.70
CA GLY A 28 -8.87 -8.57 7.80
C GLY A 28 -8.13 -9.16 6.59
N LEU A 29 -7.37 -8.34 5.86
CA LEU A 29 -6.55 -8.79 4.74
C LEU A 29 -5.29 -9.54 5.22
N ASP A 30 -4.91 -10.58 4.50
CA ASP A 30 -3.58 -11.14 4.58
C ASP A 30 -2.57 -10.19 3.94
N THR A 31 -2.87 -9.72 2.72
CA THR A 31 -1.97 -8.88 1.94
C THR A 31 -2.70 -7.70 1.36
N LEU A 32 -2.16 -6.51 1.57
CA LEU A 32 -2.59 -5.27 0.91
C LEU A 32 -1.47 -4.78 0.00
N ILE A 33 -1.78 -4.47 -1.25
CA ILE A 33 -0.92 -3.68 -2.13
C ILE A 33 -1.50 -2.27 -2.21
N LEU A 34 -0.74 -1.26 -1.84
CA LEU A 34 -1.24 0.12 -1.69
C LEU A 34 -0.34 1.13 -2.41
N ASP A 35 -0.95 2.17 -2.95
CA ASP A 35 -0.27 3.37 -3.45
C ASP A 35 0.66 3.97 -2.38
N GLY A 36 1.90 4.26 -2.75
CA GLY A 36 2.87 4.95 -1.92
C GLY A 36 3.93 5.62 -2.80
N LEU A 37 3.56 6.76 -3.39
CA LEU A 37 4.33 7.37 -4.49
C LEU A 37 5.69 7.88 -4.05
N ARG A 38 5.74 8.73 -3.02
CA ARG A 38 6.95 9.47 -2.62
C ARG A 38 6.82 10.07 -1.21
N TRP A 39 7.89 10.73 -0.75
CA TRP A 39 7.94 11.42 0.54
C TRP A 39 7.09 12.70 0.58
N GLU A 40 7.13 13.49 -0.50
CA GLU A 40 6.45 14.79 -0.55
C GLU A 40 5.00 14.69 -1.04
N PRO A 41 4.07 15.51 -0.51
CA PRO A 41 2.66 15.51 -0.92
C PRO A 41 2.43 15.52 -2.43
N HIS A 42 1.39 14.81 -2.86
CA HIS A 42 0.97 14.75 -4.25
C HIS A 42 -0.56 14.90 -4.37
N PRO A 43 -1.09 15.66 -5.35
CA PRO A 43 -2.53 15.92 -5.45
C PRO A 43 -3.39 14.70 -5.76
N THR A 44 -2.81 13.58 -6.18
CA THR A 44 -3.55 12.39 -6.65
C THR A 44 -3.03 11.05 -6.14
N HIS A 45 -1.95 11.05 -5.36
CA HIS A 45 -1.34 9.83 -4.83
C HIS A 45 -1.00 10.01 -3.36
N TYR A 46 -0.99 8.91 -2.61
CA TYR A 46 -0.52 8.93 -1.24
C TYR A 46 0.99 9.14 -1.20
N THR A 47 1.42 9.91 -0.21
CA THR A 47 2.79 9.83 0.27
C THR A 47 3.03 8.50 1.00
N ILE A 48 4.29 8.15 1.20
CA ILE A 48 4.66 6.96 1.98
C ILE A 48 4.08 7.04 3.40
N ASP A 49 4.14 8.20 4.05
CA ASP A 49 3.61 8.36 5.42
C ASP A 49 2.08 8.30 5.47
N GLU A 50 1.38 8.88 4.49
CA GLU A 50 -0.09 8.74 4.41
C GLU A 50 -0.49 7.28 4.15
N ALA A 51 0.24 6.57 3.29
CA ALA A 51 0.00 5.15 3.04
C ALA A 51 0.20 4.31 4.31
N ILE A 52 1.24 4.58 5.12
CA ILE A 52 1.44 3.96 6.43
C ILE A 52 0.21 4.22 7.32
N GLY A 53 -0.31 5.45 7.34
CA GLY A 53 -1.52 5.79 8.09
C GLY A 53 -2.75 4.96 7.68
N ILE A 54 -2.94 4.71 6.38
CA ILE A 54 -4.02 3.82 5.90
C ILE A 54 -3.79 2.38 6.37
N VAL A 55 -2.55 1.89 6.33
CA VAL A 55 -2.21 0.54 6.80
C VAL A 55 -2.47 0.39 8.31
N ASP A 56 -2.17 1.41 9.11
CA ASP A 56 -2.41 1.41 10.56
C ASP A 56 -3.90 1.35 10.91
N LEU A 57 -4.75 1.92 10.05
CA LEU A 57 -6.21 1.87 10.18
C LEU A 57 -6.74 0.47 9.84
N VAL A 58 -6.35 -0.11 8.70
CA VAL A 58 -6.96 -1.35 8.19
C VAL A 58 -6.25 -2.64 8.63
N ARG A 59 -5.03 -2.51 9.16
CA ARG A 59 -4.22 -3.55 9.83
C ARG A 59 -4.15 -4.89 9.07
N PRO A 60 -3.70 -4.90 7.81
CA PRO A 60 -3.45 -6.15 7.09
C PRO A 60 -2.26 -6.90 7.72
N ARG A 61 -2.14 -8.21 7.49
CA ARG A 61 -0.99 -8.98 8.00
C ARG A 61 0.34 -8.52 7.39
N ARG A 62 0.32 -8.14 6.11
CA ARG A 62 1.46 -7.52 5.41
C ARG A 62 0.97 -6.54 4.35
N THR A 63 1.76 -5.49 4.10
CA THR A 63 1.52 -4.51 3.05
C THR A 63 2.72 -4.39 2.13
N TYR A 64 2.46 -4.17 0.84
CA TYR A 64 3.47 -3.72 -0.11
C TYR A 64 3.08 -2.40 -0.76
N LEU A 65 3.97 -1.42 -0.72
CA LEU A 65 3.78 -0.13 -1.38
C LEU A 65 4.18 -0.24 -2.86
N THR A 66 3.30 0.21 -3.74
CA THR A 66 3.48 0.22 -5.21
C THR A 66 3.35 1.64 -5.77
N HIS A 67 3.49 1.76 -7.10
CA HIS A 67 3.35 3.04 -7.83
C HIS A 67 4.37 4.10 -7.36
N VAL A 68 5.62 3.66 -7.21
CA VAL A 68 6.70 4.41 -6.54
C VAL A 68 7.45 5.31 -7.51
N ALA A 69 7.74 6.54 -7.10
CA ALA A 69 8.53 7.48 -7.89
C ALA A 69 10.05 7.21 -7.77
N HIS A 70 10.80 7.54 -8.83
CA HIS A 70 12.25 7.30 -8.95
C HIS A 70 13.12 7.90 -7.82
N GLN A 71 12.62 8.93 -7.13
CA GLN A 71 13.33 9.58 -6.01
C GLN A 71 13.30 8.75 -4.71
N VAL A 72 12.43 7.74 -4.63
CA VAL A 72 12.37 6.82 -3.50
C VAL A 72 13.32 5.68 -3.77
N ARG A 73 14.44 5.66 -3.05
CA ARG A 73 15.37 4.52 -3.08
C ARG A 73 14.77 3.36 -2.30
N HIS A 74 14.64 2.21 -2.95
CA HIS A 74 13.99 1.03 -2.40
C HIS A 74 14.56 0.62 -1.03
N ALA A 75 15.89 0.48 -0.93
CA ALA A 75 16.56 0.09 0.32
C ALA A 75 16.39 1.11 1.46
N ASP A 76 16.43 2.41 1.15
CA ASP A 76 16.27 3.47 2.16
C ASP A 76 14.83 3.50 2.67
N ALA A 77 13.85 3.31 1.78
CA ALA A 77 12.44 3.21 2.15
C ALA A 77 12.15 1.94 2.96
N ASP A 78 12.65 0.78 2.55
CA ASP A 78 12.47 -0.47 3.31
C ASP A 78 13.09 -0.43 4.71
N ALA A 79 14.18 0.33 4.90
CA ALA A 79 14.79 0.54 6.22
C ALA A 79 13.95 1.47 7.12
N TYR A 80 13.17 2.38 6.52
CA TYR A 80 12.27 3.29 7.23
C TYR A 80 10.93 2.63 7.59
N LEU A 81 10.42 1.77 6.71
CA LEU A 81 9.08 1.18 6.84
C LEU A 81 8.94 0.27 8.07
N PRO A 82 7.74 0.22 8.70
CA PRO A 82 7.42 -0.77 9.72
C PRO A 82 7.68 -2.21 9.24
N SER A 83 7.93 -3.12 10.18
CA SER A 83 8.32 -4.51 9.86
C SER A 83 7.33 -5.31 9.00
N HIS A 84 6.05 -4.89 8.95
CA HIS A 84 4.97 -5.51 8.18
C HIS A 84 4.67 -4.77 6.86
N ILE A 85 5.38 -3.68 6.54
CA ILE A 85 5.24 -2.91 5.30
C ILE A 85 6.56 -2.98 4.52
N ARG A 86 6.49 -3.25 3.23
CA ARG A 86 7.67 -3.27 2.34
C ARG A 86 7.40 -2.53 1.05
N MET A 87 8.44 -2.08 0.38
CA MET A 87 8.37 -1.62 -0.99
C MET A 87 8.20 -2.83 -1.92
N ALA A 88 7.20 -2.78 -2.79
CA ALA A 88 7.05 -3.77 -3.85
C ALA A 88 8.24 -3.70 -4.83
N TRP A 89 8.42 -4.76 -5.62
CA TRP A 89 9.40 -4.80 -6.70
C TRP A 89 8.85 -5.59 -7.89
N ASP A 90 9.41 -5.32 -9.05
CA ASP A 90 9.05 -6.02 -10.28
C ASP A 90 9.38 -7.51 -10.16
N GLY A 91 8.37 -8.36 -10.37
CA GLY A 91 8.50 -9.80 -10.22
C GLY A 91 8.21 -10.33 -8.81
N LEU A 92 7.79 -9.49 -7.87
CA LEU A 92 7.16 -9.94 -6.62
C LEU A 92 5.94 -10.84 -6.94
N GLN A 93 5.90 -12.02 -6.34
CA GLN A 93 4.84 -13.01 -6.56
C GLN A 93 4.18 -13.41 -5.24
N PHE A 94 2.88 -13.67 -5.31
CA PHE A 94 2.09 -14.19 -4.20
C PHE A 94 1.48 -15.52 -4.61
N PRO A 95 1.60 -16.57 -3.78
CA PRO A 95 0.83 -17.79 -4.00
C PRO A 95 -0.66 -17.46 -3.86
N LEU A 96 -1.46 -17.89 -4.84
CA LEU A 96 -2.89 -18.02 -4.65
C LEU A 96 -3.11 -19.25 -3.77
N GLY A 97 -3.85 -19.08 -2.67
CA GLY A 97 -4.20 -20.17 -1.77
C GLY A 97 -5.02 -21.26 -2.44
#